data_AF-A0A257Y5W7-F1
#
_entry.id   AF-A0A257Y5W7-F1
#
_cell.length_a   1.000
_cell.length_b   1.000
_cell.length_c   1.000
_cell.angle_alpha   90.00
_cell.angle_beta   90.00
_cell.angle_gamma   90.00
#
_symmetry.space_group_name_H-M   'P 1'
#
loop_
_entity.id
_entity.type
_entity.pdbx_description
1 polymer ?
#
loop_
_entity_poly.entity_id
_entity_poly.type
_entity_poly.pdbx_seq_one_letter_code
_entity_poly.pdbx_strand_id
1 'polypeptide(L)'
;MGYADEVNGMHPVVLDGDLDELDRYIATLPLVYMGTTSSIKHRVISRAMRKVGIPVRVEGIKVESGVSEQPLTIDETREGALNRLVKLRKLSIPADYYASIESGLHSIHKDHSLFGVNVVVIEPIGKGPKVGIGLEIETPKEMLDQIPSIYPDLGELVKHKYGAIEKDPIPYLTNNFRTRQELTEYTAYNVATQLIKGGGYGDG
;
A
#
# COMPACT_ATOMS: atom_id res chain seq x y z
N MET A 1 -10.03 -27.78 -12.15
CA MET A 1 -10.20 -26.56 -12.97
C MET A 1 -9.04 -26.51 -13.93
N GLY A 2 -9.31 -26.31 -15.21
CA GLY A 2 -8.24 -26.06 -16.18
C GLY A 2 -7.69 -24.64 -16.01
N TYR A 3 -6.47 -24.41 -16.47
CA TYR A 3 -5.86 -23.07 -16.50
C TYR A 3 -6.73 -22.06 -17.26
N ALA A 4 -7.46 -22.52 -18.28
CA ALA A 4 -8.42 -21.72 -19.02
C ALA A 4 -9.64 -21.32 -18.17
N ASP A 5 -10.10 -22.17 -17.25
CA ASP A 5 -11.21 -21.84 -16.34
C ASP A 5 -10.79 -20.77 -15.33
N GLU A 6 -9.55 -20.82 -14.85
CA GLU A 6 -8.98 -19.79 -13.98
C GLU A 6 -8.86 -18.45 -14.70
N VAL A 7 -8.33 -18.44 -15.93
CA VAL A 7 -8.22 -17.23 -16.75
C VAL A 7 -9.59 -16.66 -17.08
N ASN A 8 -10.56 -17.49 -17.47
CA ASN A 8 -11.92 -17.04 -17.78
C ASN A 8 -12.64 -16.49 -16.53
N GLY A 9 -12.39 -17.09 -15.36
CA GLY A 9 -12.92 -16.59 -14.08
C GLY A 9 -12.36 -15.22 -13.66
N MET A 10 -11.24 -14.76 -14.25
CA MET A 10 -10.71 -13.41 -14.00
C MET A 10 -11.39 -12.32 -14.83
N HIS A 11 -12.27 -12.68 -15.78
CA HIS A 11 -12.88 -11.75 -16.75
C HIS A 11 -11.85 -10.79 -17.39
N PRO A 12 -10.81 -11.33 -18.05
CA PRO A 12 -9.77 -10.49 -18.65
C PRO A 12 -10.37 -9.63 -19.77
N VAL A 13 -9.98 -8.36 -19.81
CA VAL A 13 -10.28 -7.50 -20.96
C VAL A 13 -9.37 -7.96 -22.11
N VAL A 14 -9.97 -8.50 -23.17
CA VAL A 14 -9.28 -8.89 -24.41
C VAL A 14 -9.34 -7.70 -25.35
N LEU A 15 -8.18 -7.20 -25.77
CA LEU A 15 -8.04 -5.88 -26.41
C LEU A 15 -7.72 -5.96 -27.91
N ASP A 16 -7.57 -7.16 -28.48
CA ASP A 16 -7.25 -7.42 -29.90
C ASP A 16 -6.16 -6.50 -30.52
N GLY A 17 -5.26 -5.96 -29.70
CA GLY A 17 -4.18 -5.06 -30.12
C GLY A 17 -4.52 -3.56 -30.17
N ASP A 18 -5.75 -3.13 -29.83
CA ASP A 18 -6.12 -1.71 -29.78
C ASP A 18 -5.73 -1.08 -28.43
N LEU A 19 -4.56 -0.44 -28.41
CA LEU A 19 -4.07 0.31 -27.25
C LEU A 19 -4.91 1.55 -26.95
N ASP A 20 -5.56 2.15 -27.94
CA ASP A 20 -6.39 3.33 -27.72
C ASP A 20 -7.69 2.94 -27.00
N GLU A 21 -8.24 1.75 -27.28
CA GLU A 21 -9.38 1.20 -26.56
C GLU A 21 -9.06 0.92 -25.09
N LEU A 22 -7.86 0.41 -24.82
CA LEU A 22 -7.36 0.22 -23.46
C LEU A 22 -7.25 1.54 -22.71
N ASP A 23 -6.66 2.56 -23.32
CA ASP A 23 -6.49 3.87 -22.71
C ASP A 23 -7.85 4.52 -22.42
N ARG A 24 -8.81 4.42 -23.36
CA ARG A 24 -10.19 4.86 -23.14
C ARG A 24 -10.83 4.12 -21.97
N TYR A 25 -10.71 2.79 -21.91
CA TYR A 25 -11.24 1.99 -20.81
C TYR A 25 -10.63 2.40 -19.47
N ILE A 26 -9.30 2.49 -19.38
CA ILE A 26 -8.60 2.91 -18.15
C ILE A 26 -9.04 4.30 -17.72
N ALA A 27 -9.22 5.24 -18.65
CA ALA A 27 -9.70 6.59 -18.36
C ALA A 27 -11.12 6.62 -17.78
N THR A 28 -11.96 5.60 -18.04
CA THR A 28 -13.28 5.46 -17.42
C THR A 28 -13.24 4.91 -15.99
N LEU A 29 -12.12 4.32 -15.56
CA LEU A 29 -12.01 3.75 -14.22
C LEU A 29 -11.97 4.86 -13.16
N PRO A 30 -12.57 4.62 -11.97
CA PRO A 30 -12.41 5.51 -10.84
C PRO A 30 -10.94 5.79 -10.53
N LEU A 31 -10.64 7.03 -10.18
CA LEU A 31 -9.31 7.48 -9.83
C LEU A 31 -9.05 7.36 -8.33
N VAL A 32 -8.00 6.64 -7.97
CA VAL A 32 -7.38 6.74 -6.64
C VAL A 32 -6.16 7.63 -6.73
N TYR A 33 -6.16 8.73 -5.96
CA TYR A 33 -5.00 9.63 -5.89
C TYR A 33 -4.21 9.39 -4.60
N MET A 34 -2.91 9.10 -4.74
CA MET A 34 -2.06 8.67 -3.64
C MET A 34 -1.00 9.70 -3.23
N GLY A 35 -0.69 9.74 -1.94
CA GLY A 35 0.34 10.61 -1.34
C GLY A 35 1.78 10.10 -1.50
N THR A 36 2.03 9.34 -2.56
CA THR A 36 3.32 8.71 -2.87
C THR A 36 3.43 8.45 -4.37
N THR A 37 4.65 8.40 -4.89
CA THR A 37 4.98 7.95 -6.25
C THR A 37 5.56 6.52 -6.28
N SER A 38 5.45 5.79 -5.16
CA SER A 38 5.93 4.40 -5.07
C SER A 38 5.08 3.46 -5.92
N SER A 39 5.71 2.86 -6.93
CA SER A 39 5.15 1.82 -7.79
C SER A 39 4.59 0.63 -6.99
N ILE A 40 5.28 0.15 -5.96
CA ILE A 40 4.79 -0.91 -5.05
C ILE A 40 3.44 -0.50 -4.45
N LYS A 41 3.37 0.69 -3.84
CA LYS A 41 2.18 1.17 -3.14
C LYS A 41 1.00 1.39 -4.10
N HIS A 42 1.27 1.85 -5.32
CA HIS A 42 0.25 1.95 -6.37
C HIS A 42 -0.30 0.58 -6.77
N ARG A 43 0.58 -0.41 -6.99
CA ARG A 43 0.17 -1.79 -7.31
C ARG A 43 -0.64 -2.42 -6.20
N VAL A 44 -0.26 -2.19 -4.93
CA VAL A 44 -1.01 -2.66 -3.75
C VAL A 44 -2.46 -2.17 -3.79
N ILE A 45 -2.67 -0.85 -3.92
CA ILE A 45 -4.03 -0.28 -3.94
C ILE A 45 -4.83 -0.77 -5.14
N SER A 46 -4.24 -0.73 -6.34
CA SER A 46 -4.91 -1.19 -7.56
C SER A 46 -5.37 -2.65 -7.45
N ARG A 47 -4.51 -3.55 -6.94
CA ARG A 47 -4.82 -4.97 -6.80
C ARG A 47 -5.84 -5.22 -5.69
N ALA A 48 -5.75 -4.52 -4.56
CA ALA A 48 -6.71 -4.63 -3.47
C ALA A 48 -8.12 -4.17 -3.88
N MET A 49 -8.23 -3.01 -4.51
CA MET A 49 -9.50 -2.46 -4.99
C MET A 49 -10.13 -3.37 -6.06
N ARG A 50 -9.32 -3.86 -7.00
CA ARG A 50 -9.79 -4.83 -8.02
C ARG A 50 -10.32 -6.11 -7.40
N LYS A 51 -9.68 -6.65 -6.34
CA LYS A 51 -10.12 -7.87 -5.66
C LYS A 51 -11.52 -7.75 -5.03
N VAL A 52 -11.94 -6.55 -4.61
CA VAL A 52 -13.30 -6.30 -4.10
C VAL A 52 -14.29 -5.88 -5.20
N GLY A 53 -13.91 -5.96 -6.47
CA GLY A 53 -14.77 -5.61 -7.60
C GLY A 53 -14.79 -4.11 -7.95
N ILE A 54 -13.81 -3.34 -7.48
CA ILE A 54 -13.66 -1.91 -7.81
C ILE A 54 -12.35 -1.73 -8.60
N PRO A 55 -12.32 -2.01 -9.92
CA PRO A 55 -11.14 -1.69 -10.73
C PRO A 55 -10.92 -0.17 -10.70
N VAL A 56 -9.66 0.25 -10.52
CA VAL A 56 -9.28 1.66 -10.40
C VAL A 56 -8.02 1.96 -11.21
N ARG A 57 -7.90 3.21 -11.66
CA ARG A 57 -6.62 3.79 -12.06
C ARG A 57 -5.99 4.51 -10.88
N VAL A 58 -4.66 4.45 -10.77
CA VAL A 58 -3.93 5.02 -9.64
C VAL A 58 -2.96 6.07 -10.14
N GLU A 59 -3.03 7.26 -9.56
CA GLU A 59 -2.04 8.32 -9.74
C GLU A 59 -1.48 8.72 -8.38
N GLY A 60 -0.36 9.44 -8.36
CA GLY A 60 0.19 9.88 -7.09
C GLY A 60 1.17 11.02 -7.18
N ILE A 61 1.24 11.76 -6.08
CA ILE A 61 2.17 12.85 -5.86
C ILE A 61 2.93 12.60 -4.55
N LYS A 62 4.21 12.97 -4.51
CA LYS A 62 4.97 12.90 -3.27
C LYS A 62 4.51 14.02 -2.33
N VAL A 63 3.90 13.63 -1.21
CA VAL A 63 3.67 14.52 -0.06
C VAL A 63 4.50 14.01 1.13
N GLU A 64 4.84 14.88 2.07
CA GLU A 64 5.57 14.47 3.28
C GLU A 64 4.61 13.86 4.32
N SER A 65 5.03 12.85 5.07
CA SER A 65 4.24 12.27 6.17
C SER A 65 4.25 13.15 7.44
N GLY A 66 5.28 13.97 7.64
CA GLY A 66 5.40 14.80 8.86
C GLY A 66 5.75 14.01 10.13
N VAL A 67 6.13 12.74 9.98
CA VAL A 67 6.68 11.87 11.05
C VAL A 67 8.07 11.39 10.63
N SER A 68 8.74 10.58 11.47
CA SER A 68 10.03 9.96 11.11
C SER A 68 9.96 9.19 9.78
N GLU A 69 11.05 9.15 9.02
CA GLU A 69 11.17 8.32 7.80
C GLU A 69 11.05 6.82 8.12
N GLN A 70 11.41 6.43 9.35
CA GLN A 70 11.19 5.09 9.88
C GLN A 70 10.42 5.20 11.20
N PRO A 71 9.07 5.28 11.14
CA PRO A 71 8.24 5.25 12.34
C PRO A 71 8.51 3.99 13.15
N LEU A 72 8.56 4.13 14.48
CA LEU A 72 8.88 3.01 15.40
C LEU A 72 7.67 2.55 16.23
N THR A 73 6.51 3.17 16.00
CA THR A 73 5.24 2.78 16.61
C THR A 73 4.12 2.71 15.59
N ILE A 74 3.11 1.89 15.87
CA ILE A 74 1.89 1.85 15.07
C ILE A 74 1.21 3.23 15.04
N ASP A 75 1.17 3.94 16.17
CA ASP A 75 0.52 5.24 16.25
C ASP A 75 1.21 6.28 15.36
N GLU A 76 2.54 6.36 15.40
CA GLU A 76 3.32 7.24 14.52
C GLU A 76 3.15 6.84 13.04
N THR A 77 3.15 5.54 12.74
CA THR A 77 2.93 5.04 11.37
C THR A 77 1.55 5.45 10.87
N ARG A 78 0.52 5.34 11.72
CA ARG A 78 -0.85 5.74 11.41
C ARG A 78 -0.96 7.24 11.24
N GLU A 79 -0.31 8.01 12.10
CA GLU A 79 -0.25 9.47 11.99
C GLU A 79 0.36 9.88 10.65
N GLY A 80 1.48 9.28 10.25
CA GLY A 80 2.11 9.52 8.96
C GLY A 80 1.16 9.26 7.78
N ALA A 81 0.43 8.15 7.80
CA ALA A 81 -0.55 7.83 6.77
C ALA A 81 -1.69 8.87 6.70
N LEU A 82 -2.24 9.30 7.84
CA LEU A 82 -3.31 10.29 7.92
C LEU A 82 -2.85 11.69 7.53
N ASN A 83 -1.63 12.08 7.90
CA ASN A 83 -1.03 13.35 7.53
C ASN A 83 -0.87 13.48 6.01
N ARG A 84 -0.44 12.40 5.33
CA ARG A 84 -0.41 12.37 3.86
C ARG A 84 -1.79 12.59 3.27
N LEU A 85 -2.82 11.94 3.82
CA LEU A 85 -4.20 12.07 3.37
C LEU A 85 -4.73 13.51 3.56
N VAL A 86 -4.44 14.14 4.70
CA VAL A 86 -4.76 15.57 4.95
C VAL A 86 -4.09 16.47 3.91
N LYS A 87 -2.81 16.23 3.60
CA LYS A 87 -2.08 17.02 2.59
C LYS A 87 -2.65 16.81 1.19
N LEU A 88 -2.99 15.58 0.80
CA LEU A 88 -3.65 15.28 -0.47
C LEU A 88 -4.97 16.04 -0.61
N ARG A 89 -5.82 16.01 0.42
CA ARG A 89 -7.11 16.72 0.40
C ARG A 89 -6.95 18.22 0.15
N LYS A 90 -5.89 18.84 0.70
CA LYS A 90 -5.59 20.27 0.51
C LYS A 90 -5.18 20.61 -0.93
N LEU A 91 -4.76 19.63 -1.73
CA LEU A 91 -4.43 19.86 -3.14
C LEU A 91 -5.67 19.95 -4.04
N SER A 92 -6.85 19.57 -3.53
CA SER A 92 -8.13 19.64 -4.25
C SER A 92 -8.09 18.96 -5.63
N ILE A 93 -7.33 17.86 -5.75
CA ILE A 93 -7.20 17.11 -7.00
C ILE A 93 -8.48 16.28 -7.19
N PRO A 94 -9.17 16.39 -8.34
CA PRO A 94 -10.33 15.57 -8.62
C PRO A 94 -9.97 14.08 -8.61
N ALA A 95 -10.63 13.30 -7.76
CA ALA A 95 -10.47 11.86 -7.63
C ALA A 95 -11.75 11.24 -7.06
N ASP A 96 -11.89 9.91 -7.15
CA ASP A 96 -12.98 9.17 -6.53
C ASP A 96 -12.60 8.67 -5.13
N TYR A 97 -11.29 8.46 -4.92
CA TYR A 97 -10.69 8.07 -3.65
C TYR A 97 -9.36 8.79 -3.42
N TYR A 98 -9.07 9.09 -2.15
CA TYR A 98 -7.71 9.32 -1.69
C TYR A 98 -7.17 8.08 -0.99
N ALA A 99 -5.89 7.78 -1.16
CA ALA A 99 -5.26 6.70 -0.42
C ALA A 99 -3.83 7.03 0.04
N SER A 100 -3.43 6.43 1.16
CA SER A 100 -2.07 6.47 1.66
C SER A 100 -1.67 5.11 2.23
N ILE A 101 -0.38 4.81 2.14
CA ILE A 101 0.23 3.64 2.76
C ILE A 101 1.49 4.14 3.45
N GLU A 102 1.58 3.99 4.76
CA GLU A 102 2.80 4.27 5.53
C GLU A 102 3.38 2.96 6.06
N SER A 103 4.70 2.84 6.00
CA SER A 103 5.43 1.69 6.52
C SER A 103 6.21 2.15 7.74
N GLY A 104 6.24 1.31 8.76
CA GLY A 104 6.95 1.54 10.01
C GLY A 104 7.46 0.24 10.60
N LEU A 105 7.92 0.33 11.83
CA LEU A 105 8.35 -0.78 12.66
C LEU A 105 7.61 -0.72 13.99
N HIS A 106 7.42 -1.85 14.64
CA HIS A 106 6.81 -1.90 15.97
C HIS A 106 7.30 -3.08 16.79
N SER A 107 7.47 -2.87 18.10
CA SER A 107 7.75 -3.94 19.05
C SER A 107 6.42 -4.58 19.48
N ILE A 108 6.27 -5.88 19.25
CA ILE A 108 5.05 -6.63 19.59
C ILE A 108 5.21 -7.39 20.91
N HIS A 109 6.42 -7.89 21.17
CA HIS A 109 6.73 -8.67 22.35
C HIS A 109 8.18 -8.47 22.73
N LYS A 110 8.49 -8.54 24.04
CA LYS A 110 9.83 -8.28 24.60
C LYS A 110 10.91 -9.25 24.13
N ASP A 111 10.53 -10.45 23.72
CA ASP A 111 11.45 -11.52 23.29
C ASP A 111 11.75 -11.47 21.79
N HIS A 112 11.18 -10.48 21.08
CA HIS A 112 11.36 -10.26 19.66
C HIS A 112 11.99 -8.89 19.40
N SER A 113 12.56 -8.73 18.22
CA SER A 113 12.94 -7.42 17.70
C SER A 113 11.70 -6.64 17.20
N LEU A 114 11.89 -5.75 16.22
CA LEU A 114 10.81 -4.97 15.64
C LEU A 114 10.22 -5.68 14.41
N PHE A 115 8.90 -5.73 14.35
CA PHE A 115 8.16 -6.20 13.19
C PHE A 115 7.87 -5.04 12.25
N GLY A 116 7.94 -5.29 10.94
CA GLY A 116 7.39 -4.34 9.96
C GLY A 116 5.90 -4.10 10.22
N VAL A 117 5.46 -2.86 10.03
CA VAL A 117 4.05 -2.47 10.09
C VAL A 117 3.73 -1.71 8.82
N ASN A 118 2.53 -1.93 8.27
CA ASN A 118 1.94 -1.05 7.28
C ASN A 118 0.59 -0.52 7.77
N VAL A 119 0.36 0.78 7.57
CA VAL A 119 -0.96 1.39 7.75
C VAL A 119 -1.47 1.81 6.39
N VAL A 120 -2.61 1.26 6.00
CA VAL A 120 -3.30 1.56 4.75
C VAL A 120 -4.52 2.40 5.07
N VAL A 121 -4.69 3.51 4.36
CA VAL A 121 -5.88 4.36 4.46
C VAL A 121 -6.47 4.53 3.06
N ILE A 122 -7.78 4.29 2.94
CA ILE A 122 -8.56 4.55 1.71
C ILE A 122 -9.79 5.38 2.09
N GLU A 123 -9.93 6.55 1.48
CA GLU A 123 -11.01 7.50 1.74
C GLU A 123 -11.79 7.73 0.44
N PRO A 124 -13.02 7.20 0.31
CA PRO A 124 -13.92 7.61 -0.76
C PRO A 124 -14.29 9.08 -0.60
N ILE A 125 -14.32 9.84 -1.70
CA ILE A 125 -14.70 11.25 -1.62
C ILE A 125 -16.11 11.42 -1.03
N GLY A 126 -16.24 12.37 -0.11
CA GLY A 126 -17.48 12.64 0.61
C GLY A 126 -17.79 11.66 1.74
N LYS A 127 -16.89 10.70 2.03
CA LYS A 127 -16.99 9.76 3.15
C LYS A 127 -15.75 9.83 4.04
N GLY A 128 -15.85 9.23 5.22
CA GLY A 128 -14.70 9.11 6.13
C GLY A 128 -13.66 8.09 5.66
N PRO A 129 -12.39 8.24 6.09
CA PRO A 129 -11.33 7.29 5.77
C PRO A 129 -11.57 5.93 6.42
N LYS A 130 -11.28 4.85 5.69
CA LYS A 130 -11.15 3.50 6.24
C LYS A 130 -9.68 3.19 6.44
N VAL A 131 -9.35 2.60 7.59
CA VAL A 131 -7.97 2.36 8.03
C VAL A 131 -7.77 0.88 8.29
N GLY A 132 -6.64 0.36 7.84
CA GLY A 132 -6.19 -1.01 8.14
C GLY A 132 -4.74 -0.98 8.57
N ILE A 133 -4.39 -1.86 9.51
CA ILE A 133 -3.05 -2.00 10.06
C ILE A 133 -2.63 -3.44 9.86
N GLY A 134 -1.50 -3.65 9.19
CA GLY A 134 -0.92 -4.96 8.94
C GLY A 134 0.42 -5.09 9.64
N LEU A 135 0.61 -6.22 10.32
CA LEU A 135 1.92 -6.66 10.76
C LEU A 135 2.61 -7.43 9.63
N GLU A 136 3.89 -7.17 9.44
CA GLU A 136 4.77 -7.85 8.51
C GLU A 136 5.71 -8.78 9.29
N ILE A 137 6.96 -8.88 8.84
CA ILE A 137 7.94 -9.85 9.33
C ILE A 137 8.85 -9.18 10.37
N GLU A 138 9.29 -9.96 11.33
CA GLU A 138 10.32 -9.56 12.29
C GLU A 138 11.61 -9.18 11.56
N THR A 139 12.18 -8.03 11.89
CA THR A 139 13.39 -7.52 11.25
C THR A 139 14.62 -7.93 12.06
N PRO A 140 15.62 -8.58 11.45
CA PRO A 140 16.85 -8.97 12.14
C PRO A 140 17.54 -7.77 12.79
N LYS A 141 18.03 -7.96 14.02
CA LYS A 141 18.71 -6.90 14.78
C LYS A 141 19.86 -6.26 14.01
N GLU A 142 20.60 -7.04 13.23
CA GLU A 142 21.70 -6.55 12.39
C GLU A 142 21.26 -5.48 11.38
N MET A 143 20.02 -5.55 10.89
CA MET A 143 19.46 -4.50 10.03
C MET A 143 18.98 -3.30 10.85
N LEU A 144 18.36 -3.56 12.01
CA LEU A 144 17.88 -2.53 12.92
C LEU A 144 19.02 -1.66 13.47
N ASP A 145 20.17 -2.26 13.78
CA ASP A 145 21.36 -1.55 14.28
C ASP A 145 21.93 -0.53 13.26
N GLN A 146 21.49 -0.57 12.00
CA GLN A 146 21.91 0.35 10.93
C GLN A 146 20.91 1.49 10.69
N ILE A 147 19.74 1.50 11.35
CA ILE A 147 18.69 2.50 11.18
C ILE A 147 18.31 3.17 12.52
N PRO A 148 18.14 4.50 12.58
CA PRO A 148 18.33 5.46 11.50
C PRO A 148 19.81 5.91 11.32
N SER A 149 20.75 5.32 12.06
CA SER A 149 22.11 5.85 12.23
C SER A 149 22.96 5.84 10.96
N ILE A 150 22.80 4.83 10.10
CA ILE A 150 23.55 4.68 8.84
C ILE A 150 22.63 4.95 7.65
N TYR A 151 21.41 4.41 7.70
CA TYR A 151 20.38 4.63 6.69
C TYR A 151 19.11 5.18 7.34
N PRO A 152 18.34 6.03 6.66
CA PRO A 152 17.15 6.65 7.26
C PRO A 152 16.00 5.64 7.49
N ASP A 153 15.88 4.63 6.63
CA ASP A 153 14.81 3.63 6.66
C ASP A 153 15.27 2.27 6.11
N LEU A 154 14.52 1.19 6.36
CA LEU A 154 14.83 -0.16 5.87
C LEU A 154 14.89 -0.25 4.33
N GLY A 155 14.05 0.53 3.64
CA GLY A 155 14.05 0.62 2.18
C GLY A 155 15.34 1.22 1.63
N GLU A 156 15.84 2.31 2.23
CA GLU A 156 17.15 2.85 1.85
C GLU A 156 18.30 1.92 2.20
N LEU A 157 18.22 1.21 3.35
CA LEU A 157 19.20 0.19 3.69
C LEU A 157 19.32 -0.85 2.58
N VAL A 158 18.20 -1.44 2.13
CA VAL A 158 18.28 -2.52 1.12
C VAL A 158 18.68 -2.03 -0.27
N LYS A 159 18.34 -0.80 -0.62
CA LYS A 159 18.83 -0.18 -1.86
C LYS A 159 20.35 -0.04 -1.86
N HIS A 160 20.91 0.50 -0.78
CA HIS A 160 22.35 0.79 -0.71
C HIS A 160 23.18 -0.45 -0.41
N LYS A 161 22.72 -1.33 0.49
CA LYS A 161 23.48 -2.50 0.94
C LYS A 161 23.35 -3.69 -0.01
N TYR A 162 22.19 -3.88 -0.62
CA TYR A 162 21.88 -5.07 -1.42
C TYR A 162 21.50 -4.76 -2.87
N GLY A 163 21.60 -3.51 -3.31
CA GLY A 163 21.32 -3.11 -4.69
C GLY A 163 19.85 -3.24 -5.08
N ALA A 164 18.92 -3.16 -4.12
CA ALA A 164 17.50 -3.23 -4.41
C ALA A 164 17.06 -2.12 -5.38
N ILE A 165 16.23 -2.46 -6.36
CA ILE A 165 15.67 -1.47 -7.30
C ILE A 165 14.55 -0.68 -6.60
N GLU A 166 13.60 -1.40 -6.00
CA GLU A 166 12.51 -0.80 -5.22
C GLU A 166 12.86 -0.81 -3.72
N LYS A 167 12.23 0.08 -2.94
CA LYS A 167 12.36 0.11 -1.46
C LYS A 167 11.59 -1.04 -0.79
N ASP A 168 11.94 -2.27 -1.13
CA ASP A 168 11.33 -3.49 -0.62
C ASP A 168 12.35 -4.33 0.19
N PRO A 169 12.29 -4.29 1.52
CA PRO A 169 13.17 -5.11 2.35
C PRO A 169 12.70 -6.56 2.48
N ILE A 170 11.44 -6.89 2.19
CA ILE A 170 10.86 -8.22 2.47
C ILE A 170 11.57 -9.35 1.70
N PRO A 171 11.97 -9.19 0.42
CA PRO A 171 12.75 -10.23 -0.27
C PRO A 171 14.06 -10.57 0.45
N TYR A 172 14.71 -9.57 1.05
CA TYR A 172 15.96 -9.75 1.80
C TYR A 172 15.76 -10.36 3.19
N LEU A 173 14.57 -10.18 3.76
CA LEU A 173 14.18 -10.85 5.02
C LEU A 173 13.73 -12.30 4.81
N THR A 174 13.32 -12.65 3.59
CA THR A 174 12.61 -13.91 3.30
C THR A 174 13.26 -14.76 2.22
N ASN A 175 14.51 -14.50 1.85
CA ASN A 175 15.17 -15.22 0.75
C ASN A 175 14.33 -15.21 -0.56
N ASN A 176 13.70 -14.07 -0.87
CA ASN A 176 12.81 -13.86 -2.01
C ASN A 176 11.52 -14.70 -2.02
N PHE A 177 11.15 -15.37 -0.92
CA PHE A 177 9.87 -16.09 -0.85
C PHE A 177 8.65 -15.18 -0.76
N ARG A 178 8.83 -13.92 -0.36
CA ARG A 178 7.78 -12.91 -0.22
C ARG A 178 8.27 -11.54 -0.71
N THR A 179 7.32 -10.69 -1.03
CA THR A 179 7.52 -9.27 -1.32
C THR A 179 6.68 -8.38 -0.39
N ARG A 180 7.07 -7.12 -0.21
CA ARG A 180 6.25 -6.14 0.53
C ARG A 180 4.90 -5.94 -0.14
N GLN A 181 4.86 -5.97 -1.46
CA GLN A 181 3.60 -5.85 -2.20
C GLN A 181 2.57 -6.91 -1.74
N GLU A 182 2.97 -8.18 -1.65
CA GLU A 182 2.07 -9.26 -1.24
C GLU A 182 1.56 -9.09 0.19
N LEU A 183 2.44 -8.71 1.13
CA LEU A 183 2.06 -8.53 2.53
C LEU A 183 1.14 -7.33 2.71
N THR A 184 1.45 -6.19 2.08
CA THR A 184 0.63 -4.99 2.18
C THR A 184 -0.69 -5.11 1.39
N GLU A 185 -0.73 -5.89 0.30
CA GLU A 185 -1.97 -6.19 -0.44
C GLU A 185 -3.03 -6.82 0.46
N TYR A 186 -2.66 -7.67 1.41
CA TYR A 186 -3.59 -8.27 2.35
C TYR A 186 -4.26 -7.21 3.24
N THR A 187 -3.47 -6.29 3.82
CA THR A 187 -4.00 -5.17 4.62
C THR A 187 -4.89 -4.27 3.76
N ALA A 188 -4.44 -3.89 2.56
CA ALA A 188 -5.20 -3.03 1.68
C ALA A 188 -6.53 -3.68 1.25
N TYR A 189 -6.53 -5.00 1.03
CA TYR A 189 -7.75 -5.75 0.74
C TYR A 189 -8.75 -5.68 1.91
N ASN A 190 -8.29 -5.85 3.16
CA ASN A 190 -9.14 -5.69 4.35
C ASN A 190 -9.70 -4.27 4.52
N VAL A 191 -9.02 -3.24 4.00
CA VAL A 191 -9.55 -1.87 3.96
C VAL A 191 -10.58 -1.75 2.84
N ALA A 192 -10.28 -2.28 1.66
CA ALA A 192 -11.15 -2.19 0.49
C ALA A 192 -12.49 -2.90 0.70
N THR A 193 -12.55 -4.00 1.47
CA THR A 193 -13.81 -4.69 1.79
C THR A 193 -14.79 -3.81 2.55
N GLN A 194 -14.30 -2.84 3.34
CA GLN A 194 -15.12 -1.88 4.08
C GLN A 194 -15.78 -0.83 3.17
N LEU A 195 -15.43 -0.79 1.88
CA LEU A 195 -16.02 0.12 0.90
C LEU A 195 -17.30 -0.44 0.26
N ILE A 196 -17.49 -1.76 0.35
CA ILE A 196 -18.63 -2.46 -0.24
C ILE A 196 -19.82 -2.36 0.72
N LYS A 197 -20.96 -1.86 0.21
CA LYS A 197 -22.21 -1.76 0.99
C LYS A 197 -22.71 -3.17 1.37
N GLY A 198 -23.11 -3.34 2.63
CA GLY A 198 -23.75 -4.56 3.14
C GLY A 198 -22.90 -5.42 4.08
N GLY A 199 -21.60 -5.13 4.23
CA GLY A 199 -20.73 -5.83 5.17
C GLY A 199 -20.60 -5.11 6.51
N GLY A 200 -21.55 -5.30 7.43
CA GLY A 200 -21.44 -5.21 8.91
C GLY A 200 -20.81 -4.00 9.63
N TYR A 201 -20.03 -3.14 8.97
CA TYR A 201 -19.36 -2.00 9.56
C TYR A 201 -20.26 -0.78 9.38
N GLY A 202 -21.07 -0.53 10.40
CA GLY A 202 -21.98 0.61 10.48
C GLY A 202 -21.25 1.93 10.30
N ASP A 203 -22.01 2.92 9.82
CA ASP A 203 -21.61 4.31 9.68
C ASP A 203 -21.33 4.91 11.08
N GLY A 204 -20.12 4.68 11.59
CA GLY A 204 -19.56 5.33 12.77
C GLY A 204 -18.70 6.52 12.39
#